data_AF-A0AAU3I3F2-F1
#
_entry.id   AF-A0AAU3I3F2-F1
#
_cell.length_a   1.000
_cell.length_b   1.000
_cell.length_c   1.000
_cell.angle_alpha   90.00
_cell.angle_beta   90.00
_cell.angle_gamma   90.00
#
_symmetry.space_group_name_H-M   'P 1'
#
loop_
_entity.id
_entity.type
_entity.pdbx_description
1 polymer ?
#
loop_
_entity_poly.entity_id
_entity_poly.type
_entity_poly.pdbx_seq_one_letter_code
_entity_poly.pdbx_strand_id
1 'polypeptide(L)'
;MLTARSTQEAHLYMDLHACACGAESFEREHRLDERDGVLVAVYEGVCPQCGRARSFAFRLTGELPPAPPAFGGSEPSRIIDPGEFLWVSDQVATDTGLRLLHTPPAERHQQREGSAFALAAVEEVLKFLPRGADSVPEELFTSERGREVYDRTPHRFERAALLENIARKRRILESVDHVGPQPGA
;
A
#
# COMPACT_ATOMS: atom_id res chain seq x y z
N MET A 1 -9.07 -7.76 -16.93
CA MET A 1 -7.82 -8.11 -16.23
C MET A 1 -7.31 -6.86 -15.55
N LEU A 2 -6.92 -6.95 -14.29
CA LEU A 2 -6.40 -5.82 -13.52
C LEU A 2 -5.00 -5.46 -14.00
N THR A 3 -4.59 -4.20 -13.83
CA THR A 3 -3.23 -3.75 -14.14
C THR A 3 -2.55 -3.32 -12.85
N ALA A 4 -1.43 -3.97 -12.53
CA ALA A 4 -0.57 -3.58 -11.43
C ALA A 4 0.66 -2.85 -11.98
N ARG A 5 0.96 -1.70 -11.38
CA ARG A 5 2.08 -0.82 -11.70
C ARG A 5 3.35 -1.21 -10.97
N SER A 6 3.24 -2.06 -9.95
CA SER A 6 4.38 -2.69 -9.27
C SER A 6 3.98 -4.02 -8.64
N THR A 7 4.98 -4.85 -8.32
CA THR A 7 4.78 -6.07 -7.52
C THR A 7 4.16 -5.74 -6.16
N GLN A 8 4.58 -4.64 -5.53
CA GLN A 8 4.06 -4.23 -4.23
C GLN A 8 2.57 -3.87 -4.28
N GLU A 9 2.10 -3.22 -5.36
CA GLU A 9 0.69 -2.96 -5.57
C GLU A 9 -0.12 -4.24 -5.77
N ALA A 10 0.38 -5.18 -6.58
CA ALA A 10 -0.26 -6.48 -6.75
C ALA A 10 -0.41 -7.23 -5.41
N HIS A 11 0.64 -7.23 -4.59
CA HIS A 11 0.62 -7.87 -3.28
C HIS A 11 -0.36 -7.19 -2.32
N LEU A 12 -0.33 -5.85 -2.23
CA LEU A 12 -1.28 -5.12 -1.41
C LEU A 12 -2.73 -5.36 -1.86
N TYR A 13 -2.99 -5.37 -3.17
CA TYR A 13 -4.32 -5.70 -3.69
C TYR A 13 -4.78 -7.09 -3.21
N MET A 14 -3.92 -8.10 -3.29
CA MET A 14 -4.25 -9.46 -2.85
C MET A 14 -4.49 -9.58 -1.34
N ASP A 15 -3.82 -8.76 -0.54
CA ASP A 15 -4.00 -8.70 0.92
C ASP A 15 -5.29 -7.97 1.30
N LEU A 16 -5.68 -6.93 0.56
CA LEU A 16 -6.94 -6.20 0.77
C LEU A 16 -8.18 -7.01 0.37
N HIS A 17 -8.02 -7.92 -0.60
CA HIS A 17 -9.12 -8.72 -1.16
C HIS A 17 -9.22 -10.09 -0.49
N ALA A 18 -9.75 -10.10 0.73
CA ALA A 18 -9.94 -11.30 1.53
C ALA A 18 -10.70 -12.42 0.80
N CYS A 19 -10.46 -13.66 1.20
CA CYS A 19 -11.28 -14.79 0.79
C CYS A 19 -12.73 -14.59 1.25
N ALA A 20 -13.69 -15.25 0.59
CA ALA A 20 -15.10 -15.22 1.00
C ALA A 20 -15.35 -15.70 2.44
N CYS A 21 -14.41 -16.45 3.04
CA CYS A 21 -14.48 -16.84 4.45
C CYS A 21 -13.85 -15.80 5.42
N GLY A 22 -13.31 -14.69 4.92
CA GLY A 22 -12.66 -13.64 5.70
C GLY A 22 -11.12 -13.73 5.80
N ALA A 23 -10.49 -14.81 5.33
CA ALA A 23 -9.03 -14.91 5.36
C ALA A 23 -8.36 -13.88 4.44
N GLU A 24 -7.56 -12.99 5.00
CA GLU A 24 -6.86 -11.93 4.23
C GLU A 24 -5.65 -12.50 3.47
N SER A 25 -4.81 -13.29 4.15
CA SER A 25 -3.60 -13.87 3.58
C SER A 25 -3.76 -15.30 3.08
N PHE A 26 -2.86 -15.70 2.18
CA PHE A 26 -2.66 -17.07 1.74
C PHE A 26 -1.22 -17.25 1.26
N GLU A 27 -0.71 -18.48 1.27
CA GLU A 27 0.57 -18.79 0.63
C GLU A 27 0.38 -18.76 -0.89
N ARG A 28 1.23 -18.01 -1.59
CA ARG A 28 1.05 -17.65 -3.00
C ARG A 28 2.24 -18.15 -3.81
N GLU A 29 1.97 -18.99 -4.79
CA GLU A 29 2.91 -19.29 -5.87
C GLU A 29 2.82 -18.21 -6.94
N HIS A 30 3.96 -17.79 -7.47
CA HIS A 30 4.05 -16.76 -8.50
C HIS A 30 4.59 -17.36 -9.81
N ARG A 31 3.91 -17.06 -10.92
CA ARG A 31 4.42 -17.31 -12.27
C ARG A 31 4.18 -16.12 -13.19
N LEU A 32 4.98 -16.04 -14.24
CA LEU A 32 4.78 -15.11 -15.35
C LEU A 32 4.21 -15.87 -16.55
N ASP A 33 3.07 -15.40 -17.04
CA ASP A 33 2.43 -15.87 -18.26
C ASP A 33 2.57 -14.79 -19.36
N GLU A 34 2.58 -15.21 -20.63
CA GLU A 34 2.34 -14.32 -21.77
C GLU A 34 0.93 -14.59 -22.32
N ARG A 35 0.10 -13.54 -22.43
CA ARG A 35 -1.27 -13.62 -22.97
C ARG A 35 -1.46 -12.50 -23.97
N ASP A 36 -1.72 -12.87 -25.23
CA ASP A 36 -1.89 -11.92 -26.34
C ASP A 36 -0.72 -10.91 -26.46
N GLY A 37 0.51 -11.39 -26.27
CA GLY A 37 1.73 -10.57 -26.32
C GLY A 37 1.93 -9.63 -25.11
N VAL A 38 1.19 -9.85 -24.02
CA VAL A 38 1.29 -9.07 -22.78
C VAL A 38 1.76 -9.97 -21.64
N LEU A 39 2.76 -9.51 -20.90
CA LEU A 39 3.21 -10.18 -19.68
C LEU A 39 2.18 -10.02 -18.55
N VAL A 40 1.85 -11.14 -17.92
CA VAL A 40 0.86 -11.26 -16.84
C VAL A 40 1.51 -11.96 -15.66
N ALA A 41 1.53 -11.29 -14.50
CA ALA A 41 1.89 -11.92 -13.24
C ALA A 41 0.67 -12.65 -12.67
N VAL A 42 0.82 -13.94 -12.44
CA VAL A 42 -0.24 -14.80 -11.91
C VAL A 42 0.18 -15.30 -10.53
N TYR A 43 -0.73 -15.14 -9.57
CA TYR A 43 -0.55 -15.55 -8.18
C TYR A 43 -1.65 -16.53 -7.81
N GLU A 44 -1.27 -17.74 -7.43
CA GLU A 44 -2.20 -18.83 -7.12
C GLU A 44 -1.87 -19.47 -5.77
N GLY A 45 -2.88 -20.04 -5.13
CA GLY A 45 -2.70 -20.76 -3.87
C GLY A 45 -4.04 -21.16 -3.27
N VAL A 46 -4.02 -21.62 -2.03
CA VAL A 46 -5.22 -22.05 -1.31
C VAL A 46 -5.45 -21.19 -0.07
N CYS A 47 -6.70 -20.86 0.20
CA CYS A 47 -7.06 -20.20 1.45
C CYS A 47 -6.74 -21.14 2.63
N PRO A 48 -5.94 -20.70 3.62
CA PRO A 48 -5.55 -21.55 4.74
C PRO A 48 -6.70 -21.89 5.68
N GLN A 49 -7.81 -21.13 5.63
CA GLN A 49 -8.97 -21.35 6.51
C GLN A 49 -10.03 -22.26 5.88
N CYS A 50 -10.41 -22.03 4.62
CA CYS A 50 -11.51 -22.77 3.98
C CYS A 50 -11.07 -23.68 2.82
N GLY A 51 -9.78 -23.72 2.50
CA GLY A 51 -9.22 -24.57 1.43
C GLY A 51 -9.56 -24.13 0.00
N ARG A 52 -10.35 -23.05 -0.18
CA ARG A 52 -10.72 -22.56 -1.51
C ARG A 52 -9.50 -22.06 -2.28
N ALA A 53 -9.38 -22.45 -3.54
CA ALA A 53 -8.37 -21.91 -4.44
C ALA A 53 -8.55 -20.39 -4.62
N ARG A 54 -7.44 -19.65 -4.55
CA ARG A 54 -7.36 -18.22 -4.83
C ARG A 54 -6.42 -18.03 -6.02
N SER A 55 -6.85 -17.21 -6.98
CA SER A 55 -6.07 -16.88 -8.17
C SER A 55 -6.25 -15.41 -8.50
N PHE A 56 -5.15 -14.70 -8.72
CA PHE A 56 -5.11 -13.31 -9.13
C PHE A 56 -4.18 -13.18 -10.32
N ALA A 57 -4.59 -12.41 -11.33
CA ALA A 57 -3.81 -12.17 -12.53
C ALA A 57 -3.74 -10.66 -12.80
N PHE A 58 -2.51 -10.15 -12.89
CA PHE A 58 -2.23 -8.74 -13.11
C PHE A 58 -1.45 -8.57 -14.40
N ARG A 59 -1.97 -7.73 -15.29
CA ARG A 59 -1.18 -7.19 -16.40
C ARG A 59 -0.03 -6.37 -15.82
N LEU A 60 1.20 -6.69 -16.22
CA LEU A 60 2.37 -5.87 -15.88
C LEU A 60 2.45 -4.65 -16.81
N THR A 61 2.79 -3.50 -16.24
CA THR A 61 3.16 -2.31 -17.00
C THR A 61 4.60 -2.42 -17.49
N GLY A 62 4.89 -1.86 -18.68
CA GLY A 62 6.28 -1.80 -19.19
C GLY A 62 7.15 -0.77 -18.47
N GLU A 63 6.56 0.07 -17.62
CA GLU A 63 7.28 1.04 -16.80
C GLU A 63 7.89 0.36 -15.57
N LEU A 64 9.17 0.62 -15.32
CA LEU A 64 9.83 0.19 -14.10
C LEU A 64 9.36 1.08 -12.93
N PRO A 65 8.80 0.51 -11.85
CA PRO A 65 8.41 1.29 -10.70
C PRO A 65 9.63 1.88 -9.99
N PRO A 66 9.45 2.95 -9.19
CA PRO A 66 10.49 3.44 -8.28
C PRO A 66 10.96 2.34 -7.33
N ALA A 67 12.14 2.54 -6.72
CA ALA A 67 12.64 1.64 -5.70
C ALA A 67 11.65 1.52 -4.53
N PRO A 68 11.45 0.31 -3.97
CA PRO A 68 10.48 0.11 -2.90
C PRO A 68 10.90 0.80 -1.59
N PRO A 69 9.93 1.18 -0.74
CA PRO A 69 8.49 0.94 -0.92
C PRO A 69 7.84 1.92 -1.90
N ALA A 70 7.21 1.39 -2.96
CA ALA A 70 6.52 2.13 -4.00
C ALA A 70 5.46 1.25 -4.68
N PHE A 71 4.23 1.76 -4.78
CA PHE A 71 3.10 1.05 -5.40
C PHE A 71 2.97 1.33 -6.89
N GLY A 72 3.69 2.31 -7.44
CA GLY A 72 3.67 2.63 -8.87
C GLY A 72 4.41 3.91 -9.20
N GLY A 73 4.24 4.38 -10.45
CA GLY A 73 4.81 5.63 -10.96
C GLY A 73 4.06 6.88 -10.48
N SER A 74 3.97 7.91 -11.32
CA SER A 74 3.30 9.18 -10.98
C SER A 74 1.78 9.12 -10.99
N GLU A 75 1.22 8.27 -11.84
CA GLU A 75 -0.23 8.09 -11.98
C GLU A 75 -0.82 7.40 -10.75
N PRO A 76 -2.09 7.64 -10.37
CA PRO A 76 -2.74 6.94 -9.26
C PRO A 76 -3.03 5.46 -9.58
N SER A 77 -3.32 4.67 -8.54
CA SER A 77 -3.78 3.28 -8.72
C SER A 77 -5.12 3.22 -9.44
N ARG A 78 -5.31 2.13 -10.19
CA ARG A 78 -6.61 1.77 -10.80
C ARG A 78 -7.26 0.56 -10.14
N ILE A 79 -6.60 -0.02 -9.14
CA ILE A 79 -7.01 -1.30 -8.54
C ILE A 79 -7.16 -1.21 -7.02
N ILE A 80 -6.52 -0.24 -6.36
CA ILE A 80 -6.69 0.08 -4.94
C ILE A 80 -7.17 1.51 -4.85
N ASP A 81 -8.19 1.76 -4.04
CA ASP A 81 -8.77 3.10 -3.92
C ASP A 81 -8.06 3.97 -2.85
N PRO A 82 -8.33 5.29 -2.79
CA PRO A 82 -7.68 6.18 -1.84
C PRO A 82 -7.95 5.81 -0.37
N GLY A 83 -9.14 5.31 -0.06
CA GLY A 83 -9.52 4.94 1.29
C GLY A 83 -8.82 3.68 1.77
N GLU A 84 -8.63 2.69 0.90
CA GLU A 84 -7.84 1.49 1.20
C GLU A 84 -6.36 1.83 1.45
N PHE A 85 -5.77 2.73 0.66
CA PHE A 85 -4.40 3.21 0.90
C PHE A 85 -4.26 3.92 2.25
N LEU A 86 -5.21 4.81 2.60
CA LEU A 86 -5.17 5.48 3.90
C LEU A 86 -5.34 4.48 5.05
N TRP A 87 -6.26 3.51 4.89
CA TRP A 87 -6.47 2.45 5.87
C TRP A 87 -5.21 1.64 6.12
N VAL A 88 -4.56 1.12 5.08
CA VAL A 88 -3.35 0.31 5.26
C VAL A 88 -2.20 1.14 5.81
N SER A 89 -2.09 2.42 5.42
CA SER A 89 -1.11 3.34 5.98
C SER A 89 -1.27 3.51 7.49
N ASP A 90 -2.51 3.62 7.98
CA ASP A 90 -2.79 3.76 9.40
C ASP A 90 -2.54 2.47 10.17
N GLN A 91 -2.93 1.32 9.62
CA GLN A 91 -2.67 0.02 10.23
C GLN A 91 -1.16 -0.21 10.40
N VAL A 92 -0.40 -0.05 9.31
CA VAL A 92 1.05 -0.25 9.33
C VAL A 92 1.74 0.77 10.23
N ALA A 93 1.33 2.04 10.21
CA ALA A 93 1.92 3.05 11.10
C ALA A 93 1.60 2.79 12.57
N THR A 94 0.41 2.28 12.90
CA THR A 94 0.03 1.94 14.26
C THR A 94 0.87 0.78 14.77
N ASP A 95 0.93 -0.33 14.03
CA ASP A 95 1.75 -1.50 14.37
C ASP A 95 3.24 -1.15 14.47
N THR A 96 3.77 -0.40 13.50
CA THR A 96 5.15 0.08 13.50
C THR A 96 5.44 0.98 14.71
N GLY A 97 4.51 1.90 15.04
CA GLY A 97 4.62 2.78 16.19
C GLY A 97 4.66 2.02 17.51
N LEU A 98 3.79 1.02 17.67
CA LEU A 98 3.79 0.13 18.83
C LEU A 98 5.13 -0.62 18.97
N ARG A 99 5.66 -1.16 17.87
CA ARG A 99 6.98 -1.82 17.89
C ARG A 99 8.08 -0.84 18.30
N LEU A 100 8.11 0.36 17.73
CA LEU A 100 9.11 1.40 18.06
C LEU A 100 9.13 1.78 19.54
N LEU A 101 7.99 1.76 20.22
CA LEU A 101 7.91 2.01 21.67
C LEU A 101 8.60 0.91 22.49
N HIS A 102 8.65 -0.31 21.97
CA HIS A 102 9.24 -1.49 22.61
C HIS A 102 10.64 -1.84 22.06
N THR A 103 11.08 -1.20 20.97
CA THR A 103 12.39 -1.42 20.35
C THR A 103 13.44 -0.46 20.91
N PRO A 104 14.58 -0.96 21.44
CA PRO A 104 15.71 -0.13 21.84
C PRO A 104 16.17 0.78 20.69
N PRO A 105 16.64 2.01 20.95
CA PRO A 105 17.06 2.94 19.91
C PRO A 105 17.92 2.31 18.81
N ALA A 106 18.98 1.57 19.17
CA ALA A 106 19.92 0.96 18.22
C ALA A 106 19.28 -0.02 17.20
N GLU A 107 18.13 -0.60 17.54
CA GLU A 107 17.42 -1.59 16.73
C GLU A 107 16.26 -0.98 15.92
N ARG A 108 15.96 0.32 16.11
CA ARG A 108 14.81 0.97 15.47
C ARG A 108 14.87 0.94 13.95
N HIS A 109 16.06 0.86 13.36
CA HIS A 109 16.24 0.71 11.91
C HIS A 109 15.49 -0.49 11.32
N GLN A 110 15.22 -1.54 12.10
CA GLN A 110 14.41 -2.68 11.68
C GLN A 110 12.95 -2.30 11.37
N GLN A 111 12.47 -1.18 11.91
CA GLN A 111 11.11 -0.66 11.71
C GLN A 111 11.02 0.34 10.53
N ARG A 112 12.13 0.52 9.81
CA ARG A 112 12.21 1.43 8.66
C ARG A 112 11.24 1.03 7.56
N GLU A 113 11.17 -0.26 7.24
CA GLU A 113 10.32 -0.77 6.15
C GLU A 113 8.85 -0.44 6.40
N GLY A 114 8.33 -0.70 7.60
CA GLY A 114 6.94 -0.35 7.96
C GLY A 114 6.69 1.17 7.91
N SER A 115 7.62 1.97 8.43
CA SER A 115 7.51 3.44 8.38
C SER A 115 7.48 3.97 6.94
N ALA A 116 8.36 3.45 6.09
CA ALA A 116 8.45 3.82 4.68
C ALA A 116 7.24 3.32 3.88
N PHE A 117 6.74 2.12 4.15
CA PHE A 117 5.50 1.59 3.55
C PHE A 117 4.31 2.49 3.88
N ALA A 118 4.14 2.84 5.15
CA ALA A 118 3.04 3.70 5.58
C ALA A 118 3.13 5.09 4.92
N LEU A 119 4.32 5.66 4.78
CA LEU A 119 4.54 6.90 4.04
C LEU A 119 4.13 6.76 2.57
N ALA A 120 4.65 5.75 1.87
CA ALA A 120 4.36 5.49 0.47
C ALA A 120 2.85 5.31 0.21
N ALA A 121 2.13 4.71 1.15
CA ALA A 121 0.68 4.53 1.03
C ALA A 121 -0.08 5.86 1.09
N VAL A 122 0.29 6.82 1.96
CA VAL A 122 -0.35 8.17 1.94
C VAL A 122 0.06 8.95 0.70
N GLU A 123 1.30 8.79 0.23
CA GLU A 123 1.74 9.40 -1.01
C GLU A 123 0.94 8.91 -2.22
N GLU A 124 0.48 7.65 -2.26
CA GLU A 124 -0.49 7.18 -3.27
C GLU A 124 -1.84 7.90 -3.17
N VAL A 125 -2.37 8.13 -1.96
CA VAL A 125 -3.64 8.86 -1.77
C VAL A 125 -3.55 10.25 -2.41
N LEU A 126 -2.42 10.93 -2.24
CA LEU A 126 -2.20 12.26 -2.82
C LEU A 126 -2.23 12.24 -4.37
N LYS A 127 -1.90 11.13 -5.02
CA LYS A 127 -1.94 11.00 -6.50
C LYS A 127 -3.37 11.00 -7.06
N PHE A 128 -4.36 10.66 -6.24
CA PHE A 128 -5.78 10.73 -6.61
C PHE A 128 -6.35 12.14 -6.58
N LEU A 129 -5.64 13.09 -5.97
CA LEU A 129 -6.11 14.47 -5.84
C LEU A 129 -5.94 15.21 -7.17
N PRO A 130 -7.02 15.66 -7.83
CA PRO A 130 -6.89 16.41 -9.07
C PRO A 130 -6.10 17.70 -8.89
N ARG A 131 -5.48 18.17 -9.98
CA ARG A 131 -4.75 19.45 -9.95
C ARG A 131 -5.71 20.58 -9.57
N GLY A 132 -5.34 21.35 -8.53
CA GLY A 132 -6.13 22.47 -8.04
C GLY A 132 -7.32 22.10 -7.15
N ALA A 133 -7.60 20.81 -6.92
CA ALA A 133 -8.62 20.38 -5.97
C ALA A 133 -8.10 20.41 -4.53
N ASP A 134 -8.98 20.68 -3.56
CA ASP A 134 -8.64 20.68 -2.14
C ASP A 134 -8.96 19.36 -1.44
N SER A 135 -9.72 18.46 -2.07
CA SER A 135 -10.04 17.13 -1.53
C SER A 135 -10.10 16.07 -2.63
N VAL A 136 -9.84 14.83 -2.26
CA VAL A 136 -10.04 13.68 -3.16
C VAL A 136 -11.55 13.55 -3.46
N PRO A 137 -11.95 13.45 -4.74
CA PRO A 137 -13.35 13.27 -5.12
C PRO A 137 -13.95 11.96 -4.56
N GLU A 138 -15.20 12.03 -4.09
CA GLU A 138 -15.92 10.91 -3.46
C GLU A 138 -16.11 9.72 -4.42
N GLU A 139 -16.27 9.98 -5.72
CA GLU A 139 -16.44 8.95 -6.74
C GLU A 139 -15.23 8.02 -6.90
N LEU A 140 -14.07 8.38 -6.34
CA LEU A 140 -12.86 7.56 -6.39
C LEU A 140 -12.82 6.48 -5.30
N PHE A 141 -13.72 6.51 -4.32
CA PHE A 141 -13.82 5.50 -3.25
C PHE A 141 -14.70 4.32 -3.69
N THR A 142 -14.07 3.39 -4.42
CA THR A 142 -14.78 2.33 -5.15
C THR A 142 -14.94 1.02 -4.38
N SER A 143 -14.12 0.76 -3.37
CA SER A 143 -14.24 -0.39 -2.46
C SER A 143 -15.18 -0.08 -1.28
N GLU A 144 -15.70 -1.13 -0.64
CA GLU A 144 -16.50 -1.00 0.58
C GLU A 144 -15.68 -0.39 1.72
N ARG A 145 -14.48 -0.94 1.96
CA ARG A 145 -13.54 -0.44 2.97
C ARG A 145 -13.16 1.02 2.73
N GLY A 146 -12.90 1.40 1.48
CA GLY A 146 -12.54 2.76 1.11
C GLY A 146 -13.65 3.76 1.41
N ARG A 147 -14.91 3.41 1.07
CA ARG A 147 -16.10 4.21 1.42
C ARG A 147 -16.28 4.33 2.92
N GLU A 148 -16.16 3.24 3.68
CA GLU A 148 -16.29 3.29 5.14
C GLU A 148 -15.27 4.25 5.79
N VAL A 149 -14.03 4.27 5.28
CA VAL A 149 -12.98 5.19 5.78
C VAL A 149 -13.31 6.63 5.41
N TYR A 150 -13.79 6.86 4.18
CA TYR A 150 -14.23 8.18 3.73
C TYR A 150 -15.38 8.71 4.57
N ASP A 151 -16.48 7.95 4.70
CA ASP A 151 -17.69 8.34 5.42
C ASP A 151 -17.42 8.70 6.88
N ARG A 152 -16.49 7.97 7.52
CA ARG A 152 -16.10 8.23 8.91
C ARG A 152 -15.24 9.48 9.07
N THR A 153 -14.37 9.77 8.11
CA THR A 153 -13.32 10.79 8.25
C THR A 153 -12.98 11.51 6.93
N PRO A 154 -13.95 12.19 6.28
CA PRO A 154 -13.75 12.75 4.94
C PRO A 154 -12.67 13.84 4.91
N HIS A 155 -12.54 14.62 5.99
CA HIS A 155 -11.52 15.66 6.14
C HIS A 155 -10.07 15.15 6.02
N ARG A 156 -9.84 13.85 6.24
CA ARG A 156 -8.49 13.26 6.10
C ARG A 156 -8.02 13.14 4.65
N PHE A 157 -8.94 13.27 3.70
CA PHE A 157 -8.67 13.26 2.27
C PHE A 157 -8.55 14.67 1.67
N GLU A 158 -8.57 15.70 2.53
CA GLU A 158 -8.21 17.06 2.15
C GLU A 158 -6.70 17.18 1.91
N ARG A 159 -6.32 18.01 0.94
CA ARG A 159 -4.93 18.32 0.56
C ARG A 159 -4.08 18.65 1.78
N ALA A 160 -4.58 19.55 2.63
CA ALA A 160 -3.86 20.00 3.82
C ALA A 160 -3.60 18.84 4.79
N ALA A 161 -4.62 18.03 5.07
CA ALA A 161 -4.51 16.87 5.96
C ALA A 161 -3.55 15.80 5.41
N LEU A 162 -3.61 15.51 4.11
CA LEU A 162 -2.70 14.56 3.46
C LEU A 162 -1.24 15.04 3.52
N LEU A 163 -1.00 16.32 3.22
CA LEU A 163 0.35 16.90 3.29
C LEU A 163 0.91 16.91 4.72
N GLU A 164 0.08 17.22 5.72
CA GLU A 164 0.51 17.14 7.12
C GLU A 164 0.84 15.70 7.53
N ASN A 165 0.02 14.74 7.10
CA ASN A 165 0.22 13.31 7.39
C ASN A 165 1.53 12.81 6.75
N ILE A 166 1.78 13.14 5.48
CA ILE A 166 3.04 12.86 4.78
C ILE A 166 4.22 13.48 5.54
N ALA A 167 4.15 14.76 5.90
CA ALA A 167 5.21 15.45 6.62
C ALA A 167 5.51 14.79 7.98
N ARG A 168 4.48 14.34 8.70
CA ARG A 168 4.62 13.61 9.96
C ARG A 168 5.30 12.26 9.77
N LYS A 169 4.87 11.47 8.78
CA LYS A 169 5.46 10.15 8.49
C LYS A 169 6.91 10.26 8.02
N ARG A 170 7.26 11.29 7.25
CA ARG A 170 8.66 11.59 6.87
C ARG A 170 9.53 11.85 8.09
N ARG A 171 9.10 12.69 9.04
CA ARG A 171 9.86 12.93 10.28
C ARG A 171 10.07 11.66 11.11
N ILE A 172 9.07 10.77 11.15
CA ILE A 172 9.20 9.47 11.84
C ILE A 172 10.23 8.60 11.13
N LEU A 173 10.16 8.50 9.81
CA LEU A 173 11.11 7.72 9.02
C LEU A 173 12.56 8.26 9.17
N GLU A 174 12.74 9.58 9.09
CA GLU A 174 14.03 10.23 9.34
C GLU A 174 14.56 9.93 10.75
N SER A 175 13.68 9.94 11.76
CA SER A 175 14.03 9.55 13.13
C SER A 175 14.45 8.08 13.23
N VAL A 176 13.87 7.19 12.44
CA VAL A 176 14.26 5.77 12.41
C VAL A 176 15.63 5.61 11.75
N ASP A 177 15.88 6.35 10.67
CA ASP A 177 17.13 6.33 9.93
C ASP A 177 18.30 6.92 10.76
N HIS A 178 18.05 7.95 11.57
CA HIS A 178 19.10 8.62 12.36
C HIS A 178 19.63 7.79 13.55
N VAL A 179 18.88 6.78 14.00
CA VAL A 179 19.20 5.98 15.20
C VAL A 179 19.73 4.59 14.83
N GLY A 180 19.66 4.20 13.55
CA GLY A 180 20.32 3.01 13.02
C GLY A 180 21.83 3.21 12.80
N PRO A 181 22.64 2.14 12.73
CA PRO A 181 23.99 2.25 12.20
C PRO A 181 23.91 2.83 10.78
N GLN A 182 24.79 3.80 10.46
CA GLN A 182 24.84 4.34 9.11
C GLN A 182 25.18 3.22 8.12
N PRO A 183 24.48 3.10 6.99
CA PRO A 183 24.83 2.13 5.97
C PRO A 183 26.18 2.54 5.35
N GLY A 184 27.24 1.81 5.68
CA GLY A 184 28.55 1.89 5.00
C GLY A 184 29.65 2.63 5.75
N ALA A 185 30.08 2.09 6.90
CA ALA A 185 31.43 2.32 7.44
C ALA A 185 32.24 1.03 7.39
#